data_AF-A0A1S9I5X2-F1
#
_entry.id   AF-A0A1S9I5X2-F1
#
_cell.length_a   1.000
_cell.length_b   1.000
_cell.length_c   1.000
_cell.angle_alpha   90.00
_cell.angle_beta   90.00
_cell.angle_gamma   90.00
#
_symmetry.space_group_name_H-M   'P 1'
#
loop_
_entity.id
_entity.type
_entity.pdbx_description
1 polymer ?
#
loop_
_entity_poly.entity_id
_entity_poly.type
_entity_poly.pdbx_seq_one_letter_code
_entity_poly.pdbx_strand_id
1 'polypeptide(L)'
;MKKIYSYVIFILLFLLIIPVSNVKANNKYIIAEGVIKFNKNVYVQPEEVENSDVISIGGDIYVSGTVNGNVISIGGNIYLNGKVSGNATAIGGRVIKSPNGIVRGTIKEKFKEVKIPFININENIGNIKYHYNKLASAILLFILCAIVCRLIPYNEMRMTAAIDNELWKSLIYGYCFIIFIFMLFIILLFSIIGIIFIPIVAIAVFVIFIMGFTSICLYIGKRFLKSKMSPTISIAVGVAFYELIKSVIFLNLGHIFNMLFIFPLSVGIPIMSKFGSFRPWRMANTTDDWNDFWKH
;
A
#
# COMPACT_ATOMS: atom_id res chain seq x y z
N MET A 1 -19.43 4.84 -21.64
CA MET A 1 -18.91 3.85 -20.67
C MET A 1 -18.34 2.56 -21.31
N LYS A 2 -18.89 2.01 -22.41
CA LYS A 2 -18.35 0.77 -23.04
C LYS A 2 -16.89 0.86 -23.58
N LYS A 3 -16.44 2.03 -24.06
CA LYS A 3 -15.07 2.18 -24.61
C LYS A 3 -13.97 2.10 -23.54
N ILE A 4 -14.22 2.57 -22.32
CA ILE A 4 -13.24 2.52 -21.21
C ILE A 4 -13.04 1.08 -20.74
N TYR A 5 -14.11 0.28 -20.64
CA TYR A 5 -14.00 -1.15 -20.37
C TYR A 5 -13.21 -1.89 -21.46
N SER A 6 -13.34 -1.48 -22.72
CA SER A 6 -12.54 -2.04 -23.82
C SER A 6 -11.05 -1.75 -23.65
N TYR A 7 -10.66 -0.55 -23.22
CA TYR A 7 -9.24 -0.22 -22.96
C TYR A 7 -8.69 -0.97 -21.75
N VAL A 8 -9.48 -1.12 -20.69
CA VAL A 8 -9.09 -1.88 -19.50
C VAL A 8 -8.95 -3.37 -19.84
N ILE A 9 -9.86 -3.93 -20.62
CA ILE A 9 -9.76 -5.32 -21.11
C ILE A 9 -8.56 -5.47 -22.04
N PHE A 10 -8.27 -4.50 -22.90
CA PHE A 10 -7.12 -4.56 -23.79
C PHE A 10 -5.79 -4.49 -23.03
N ILE A 11 -5.71 -3.66 -21.99
CA ILE A 11 -4.57 -3.60 -21.07
C ILE A 11 -4.41 -4.90 -20.27
N LEU A 12 -5.52 -5.50 -19.83
CA LEU A 12 -5.52 -6.79 -19.12
C LEU A 12 -5.11 -7.95 -20.05
N LEU A 13 -5.57 -7.94 -21.31
CA LEU A 13 -5.19 -8.92 -22.34
C LEU A 13 -3.73 -8.73 -22.75
N PHE A 14 -3.27 -7.48 -22.84
CA PHE A 14 -1.88 -7.13 -23.15
C PHE A 14 -0.92 -7.53 -22.02
N LEU A 15 -1.37 -7.47 -20.75
CA LEU A 15 -0.63 -8.03 -19.62
C LEU A 15 -0.54 -9.56 -19.68
N LEU A 16 -1.53 -10.23 -20.28
CA LEU A 16 -1.58 -11.68 -20.48
C LEU A 16 -0.71 -12.15 -21.67
N ILE A 17 -0.37 -11.25 -22.60
CA ILE A 17 0.47 -11.52 -23.78
C ILE A 17 1.95 -11.21 -23.50
N ILE A 18 2.31 -10.69 -22.32
CA ILE A 18 3.72 -10.63 -21.91
C ILE A 18 4.26 -12.06 -21.96
N PRO A 19 5.23 -12.37 -22.84
CA PRO A 19 5.77 -13.71 -22.93
C PRO A 19 6.45 -13.96 -21.59
N VAL A 20 5.91 -14.91 -20.83
CA VAL A 20 6.58 -15.51 -19.67
C VAL A 20 7.74 -16.32 -20.24
N SER A 21 8.76 -15.64 -20.74
CA SER A 21 9.94 -16.26 -21.31
C SER A 21 10.82 -16.75 -20.18
N ASN A 22 10.63 -18.05 -19.90
CA ASN A 22 11.59 -18.97 -19.32
C ASN A 22 12.04 -18.67 -17.89
N VAL A 23 11.09 -18.63 -16.96
CA VAL A 23 11.37 -19.23 -15.65
C VAL A 23 11.46 -20.73 -15.89
N LYS A 24 12.68 -21.29 -15.89
CA LYS A 24 12.89 -22.74 -15.83
C LYS A 24 12.30 -23.24 -14.51
N ALA A 25 11.01 -23.58 -14.53
CA ALA A 25 10.43 -24.49 -13.57
C ALA A 25 11.11 -25.84 -13.80
N ASN A 26 11.95 -26.24 -12.84
CA ASN A 26 12.41 -27.61 -12.78
C ASN A 26 11.15 -28.45 -12.48
N ASN A 27 10.58 -29.08 -13.50
CA ASN A 27 9.38 -29.90 -13.37
C ASN A 27 9.69 -31.12 -12.49
N LYS A 28 9.56 -30.95 -11.19
CA LYS A 28 9.10 -32.00 -10.31
C LYS A 28 7.65 -31.70 -9.99
N TYR A 29 6.75 -32.14 -10.86
CA TYR A 29 5.34 -32.28 -10.51
C TYR A 29 5.28 -33.31 -9.38
N ILE A 30 5.41 -32.84 -8.14
CA ILE A 30 4.86 -33.56 -7.01
C ILE A 30 3.37 -33.33 -7.15
N ILE A 31 2.67 -34.32 -7.68
CA ILE A 31 1.22 -34.42 -7.54
C ILE A 31 1.01 -34.47 -6.02
N ALA A 32 0.81 -33.30 -5.40
CA ALA A 32 0.44 -33.25 -4.00
C ALA A 32 -1.04 -33.61 -3.99
N GLU A 33 -1.35 -34.90 -3.81
CA GLU A 33 -2.69 -35.41 -3.49
C GLU A 33 -3.16 -34.90 -2.09
N GLY A 34 -2.77 -33.69 -1.70
CA GLY A 34 -2.98 -33.11 -0.38
C GLY A 34 -4.35 -32.46 -0.25
N VAL A 35 -4.93 -32.54 0.96
CA VAL A 35 -6.16 -31.84 1.31
C VAL A 35 -5.82 -30.36 1.57
N ILE A 36 -6.17 -29.48 0.63
CA ILE A 36 -5.97 -28.03 0.76
C ILE A 36 -7.33 -27.34 0.97
N LYS A 37 -7.52 -26.67 2.12
CA LYS A 37 -8.74 -25.88 2.40
C LYS A 37 -8.41 -24.41 2.71
N PHE A 38 -9.27 -23.52 2.25
CA PHE A 38 -9.16 -22.06 2.45
C PHE A 38 -10.27 -21.56 3.38
N ASN A 39 -9.89 -20.76 4.38
CA ASN A 39 -10.75 -20.09 5.36
C ASN A 39 -11.77 -21.02 6.05
N LYS A 40 -11.39 -22.28 6.24
CA LYS A 40 -12.22 -23.31 6.86
C LYS A 40 -11.37 -24.14 7.78
N ASN A 41 -11.95 -24.56 8.90
CA ASN A 41 -11.29 -25.49 9.80
C ASN A 41 -11.26 -26.89 9.16
N VAL A 42 -10.17 -27.62 9.41
CA VAL A 42 -9.98 -29.00 8.94
C VAL A 42 -10.02 -29.92 10.15
N TYR A 43 -10.79 -31.01 10.05
CA TYR A 43 -10.91 -32.02 11.10
C TYR A 43 -10.52 -33.36 10.49
N VAL A 44 -9.54 -34.04 11.08
CA VAL A 44 -9.17 -35.43 10.79
C VAL A 44 -9.62 -36.27 11.98
N GLN A 45 -10.67 -37.07 11.78
CA GLN A 45 -11.34 -37.81 12.85
C GLN A 45 -10.52 -39.05 13.31
N PRO A 46 -10.73 -39.61 14.51
CA PRO A 46 -9.91 -40.70 15.06
C PRO A 46 -9.73 -41.94 14.16
N GLU A 47 -10.74 -42.27 13.36
CA GLU A 47 -10.74 -43.42 12.43
C GLU A 47 -10.27 -43.05 11.01
N GLU A 48 -10.01 -41.77 10.76
CA GLU A 48 -9.63 -41.24 9.47
C GLU A 48 -8.12 -41.35 9.26
N VAL A 49 -7.72 -41.91 8.13
CA VAL A 49 -6.33 -42.02 7.71
C VAL A 49 -6.14 -41.19 6.43
N GLU A 50 -5.51 -40.03 6.58
CA GLU A 50 -5.15 -39.17 5.47
C GLU A 50 -3.78 -39.56 4.95
N ASN A 51 -3.71 -40.05 3.71
CA ASN A 51 -2.46 -40.53 3.12
C ASN A 51 -1.57 -39.42 2.55
N SER A 52 -2.00 -38.16 2.66
CA SER A 52 -1.36 -37.01 2.03
C SER A 52 -1.16 -35.83 2.98
N ASP A 53 -0.64 -34.74 2.45
CA ASP A 53 -0.41 -33.51 3.20
C ASP A 53 -1.74 -32.76 3.46
N VAL A 54 -1.94 -32.32 4.69
CA VAL A 54 -3.13 -31.55 5.10
C VAL A 54 -2.74 -30.09 5.27
N ILE A 55 -3.32 -29.21 4.46
CA ILE A 55 -2.99 -27.78 4.44
C ILE A 55 -4.25 -26.93 4.65
N SER A 56 -4.20 -26.02 5.63
CA SER A 56 -5.25 -25.02 5.85
C SER A 56 -4.69 -23.60 5.83
N ILE A 57 -5.38 -22.69 5.14
CA ILE A 57 -5.03 -21.27 5.08
C ILE A 57 -6.19 -20.45 5.64
N GLY A 58 -5.98 -19.79 6.79
CA GLY A 58 -6.97 -18.97 7.49
C GLY A 58 -7.92 -19.75 8.40
N GLY A 59 -7.63 -21.03 8.69
CA GLY A 59 -8.43 -21.87 9.58
C GLY A 59 -7.59 -22.80 10.44
N ASP A 60 -8.17 -23.27 11.54
CA ASP A 60 -7.53 -24.20 12.46
C ASP A 60 -7.58 -25.64 11.91
N ILE A 61 -6.61 -26.47 12.31
CA ILE A 61 -6.57 -27.90 11.96
C ILE A 61 -6.65 -28.73 13.25
N TYR A 62 -7.58 -29.68 13.29
CA TYR A 62 -7.77 -30.61 14.40
C TYR A 62 -7.46 -32.02 13.91
N VAL A 63 -6.39 -32.63 14.44
CA VAL A 63 -5.96 -33.97 14.04
C VAL A 63 -6.16 -34.93 15.20
N SER A 64 -7.19 -35.77 15.12
CA SER A 64 -7.42 -36.87 16.06
C SER A 64 -7.12 -38.24 15.45
N GLY A 65 -7.16 -38.36 14.11
CA GLY A 65 -6.79 -39.58 13.36
C GLY A 65 -5.32 -39.67 12.98
N THR A 66 -5.04 -40.31 11.85
CA THR A 66 -3.67 -40.48 11.33
C THR A 66 -3.46 -39.70 10.03
N VAL A 67 -2.40 -38.89 9.96
CA VAL A 67 -1.95 -38.21 8.74
C VAL A 67 -0.58 -38.78 8.35
N ASN A 68 -0.49 -39.45 7.21
CA ASN A 68 0.76 -40.01 6.70
C ASN A 68 1.63 -38.98 5.97
N GLY A 69 1.14 -37.75 5.77
CA GLY A 69 1.89 -36.60 5.26
C GLY A 69 2.25 -35.54 6.31
N ASN A 70 2.49 -34.33 5.83
CA ASN A 70 2.71 -33.13 6.62
C ASN A 70 1.38 -32.44 6.96
N VAL A 71 1.34 -31.73 8.08
CA VAL A 71 0.21 -30.87 8.47
C VAL A 71 0.70 -29.43 8.51
N ILE A 72 0.07 -28.54 7.73
CA ILE A 72 0.47 -27.14 7.60
C ILE A 72 -0.74 -26.23 7.80
N SER A 73 -0.72 -25.38 8.83
CA SER A 73 -1.70 -24.30 9.00
C SER A 73 -1.04 -22.93 8.81
N ILE A 74 -1.66 -22.05 8.03
CA ILE A 74 -1.24 -20.67 7.81
C ILE A 74 -2.34 -19.75 8.37
N GLY A 75 -2.04 -18.98 9.42
CA GLY A 75 -2.97 -18.08 10.09
C GLY A 75 -3.93 -18.75 11.07
N GLY A 76 -3.73 -20.04 11.38
CA GLY A 76 -4.52 -20.82 12.34
C GLY A 76 -3.63 -21.72 13.22
N ASN A 77 -4.25 -22.36 14.20
CA ASN A 77 -3.62 -23.30 15.12
C ASN A 77 -3.78 -24.75 14.65
N ILE A 78 -2.86 -25.62 15.07
CA ILE A 78 -2.95 -27.07 14.87
C ILE A 78 -3.16 -27.72 16.24
N TYR A 79 -4.29 -28.40 16.44
CA TYR A 79 -4.58 -29.19 17.63
C TYR A 79 -4.33 -30.67 17.33
N LEU A 80 -3.32 -31.25 17.98
CA LEU A 80 -2.82 -32.58 17.66
C LEU A 80 -3.10 -33.58 18.80
N ASN A 81 -4.09 -34.44 18.58
CA ASN A 81 -4.45 -35.56 19.45
C ASN A 81 -4.06 -36.92 18.85
N GLY A 82 -3.96 -37.00 17.52
CA GLY A 82 -3.65 -38.20 16.75
C GLY A 82 -2.20 -38.28 16.28
N LYS A 83 -1.96 -39.00 15.19
CA LYS A 83 -0.62 -39.31 14.67
C LYS A 83 -0.33 -38.60 13.36
N VAL A 84 0.83 -37.96 13.26
CA VAL A 84 1.37 -37.35 12.04
C VAL A 84 2.71 -37.99 11.73
N SER A 85 2.82 -38.65 10.58
CA SER A 85 4.05 -39.29 10.13
C SER A 85 5.06 -38.26 9.57
N GLY A 86 4.59 -37.14 9.02
CA GLY A 86 5.43 -36.04 8.54
C GLY A 86 5.70 -34.95 9.59
N ASN A 87 5.83 -33.70 9.12
CA ASN A 87 6.04 -32.52 9.95
C ASN A 87 4.71 -31.85 10.30
N ALA A 88 4.63 -31.21 11.48
CA ALA A 88 3.52 -30.33 11.85
C ALA A 88 4.01 -28.88 11.89
N THR A 89 3.52 -28.04 10.99
CA THR A 89 3.97 -26.64 10.82
C THR A 89 2.81 -25.67 10.96
N ALA A 90 2.84 -24.79 11.97
CA ALA A 90 1.91 -23.66 12.09
C ALA A 90 2.65 -22.35 11.78
N ILE A 91 2.15 -21.58 10.82
CA ILE A 91 2.65 -20.26 10.45
C ILE A 91 1.64 -19.22 10.91
N GLY A 92 1.97 -18.36 11.87
CA GLY A 92 1.01 -17.39 12.43
C GLY A 92 0.07 -17.95 13.50
N GLY A 93 0.32 -19.18 13.97
CA GLY A 93 -0.42 -19.83 15.04
C GLY A 93 0.46 -20.84 15.79
N ARG A 94 -0.14 -21.69 16.62
CA ARG A 94 0.57 -22.67 17.48
C ARG A 94 0.22 -24.11 17.13
N VAL A 95 1.13 -25.04 17.47
CA VAL A 95 0.89 -26.49 17.43
C VAL A 95 0.67 -26.98 18.85
N ILE A 96 -0.59 -27.21 19.21
CA ILE A 96 -1.00 -27.66 20.54
C ILE A 96 -1.08 -29.18 20.51
N LYS A 97 -0.05 -29.83 21.06
CA LYS A 97 0.07 -31.29 21.10
C LYS A 97 -0.44 -31.84 22.43
N SER A 98 -1.41 -32.76 22.37
CA SER A 98 -1.91 -33.50 23.53
C SER A 98 -0.99 -34.69 23.88
N PRO A 99 -1.11 -35.29 25.09
CA PRO A 99 -0.28 -36.42 25.52
C PRO A 99 -0.28 -37.60 24.56
N ASN A 100 -1.41 -37.85 23.89
CA ASN A 100 -1.58 -38.93 22.91
C ASN A 100 -1.13 -38.54 21.48
N GLY A 101 -0.83 -37.26 21.25
CA GLY A 101 -0.38 -36.80 19.95
C GLY A 101 1.00 -37.35 19.61
N ILE A 102 1.21 -37.80 18.38
CA ILE A 102 2.52 -38.30 17.91
C ILE A 102 2.89 -37.56 16.63
N VAL A 103 4.06 -36.92 16.60
CA VAL A 103 4.65 -36.36 15.38
C VAL A 103 5.99 -37.06 15.17
N ARG A 104 6.13 -37.80 14.06
CA ARG A 104 7.39 -38.51 13.77
C ARG A 104 8.43 -37.57 13.15
N GLY A 105 7.98 -36.55 12.42
CA GLY A 105 8.84 -35.48 11.90
C GLY A 105 9.07 -34.37 12.93
N THR A 106 9.22 -33.15 12.43
CA THR A 106 9.48 -31.96 13.25
C THR A 106 8.22 -31.13 13.49
N ILE A 107 8.14 -30.52 14.67
CA ILE A 107 7.13 -29.51 14.99
C ILE A 107 7.75 -28.13 14.75
N LYS A 108 7.14 -27.33 13.89
CA LYS A 108 7.61 -25.99 13.53
C LYS A 108 6.51 -24.96 13.77
N GLU A 109 6.66 -24.21 14.84
CA GLU A 109 5.81 -23.05 15.14
C GLU A 109 6.50 -21.78 14.62
N LYS A 110 6.27 -21.47 13.35
CA LYS A 110 6.79 -20.24 12.74
C LYS A 110 5.87 -19.09 13.13
N PHE A 111 6.01 -18.63 14.37
CA PHE A 111 5.64 -17.30 14.87
C PHE A 111 6.05 -17.10 16.35
N LYS A 112 6.64 -18.11 17.01
CA LYS A 112 7.21 -17.99 18.37
C LYS A 112 8.46 -17.12 18.43
N GLU A 113 9.14 -16.97 17.31
CA GLU A 113 10.06 -15.87 17.04
C GLU A 113 9.96 -15.60 15.56
N VAL A 114 9.20 -14.57 15.17
CA VAL A 114 9.64 -13.84 13.97
C VAL A 114 10.93 -13.16 14.41
N LYS A 115 12.06 -13.87 14.31
CA LYS A 115 13.36 -13.23 14.11
C LYS A 115 13.26 -12.57 12.75
N ILE A 116 12.55 -11.44 12.73
CA ILE A 116 12.77 -10.41 11.73
C ILE A 116 14.27 -10.19 11.81
N PRO A 117 15.04 -10.27 10.73
CA PRO A 117 16.48 -9.98 10.77
C PRO A 117 16.80 -8.54 11.27
N PHE A 118 15.78 -7.78 11.67
CA PHE A 118 15.81 -6.45 12.26
C PHE A 118 15.22 -6.34 13.68
N ILE A 119 14.68 -7.41 14.28
CA ILE A 119 14.22 -7.38 15.68
C ILE A 119 14.88 -8.50 16.46
N ASN A 120 16.00 -8.15 17.08
CA ASN A 120 16.62 -8.92 18.14
C ASN A 120 15.94 -8.49 19.45
N ILE A 121 14.89 -9.22 19.86
CA ILE A 121 14.31 -9.01 21.21
C ILE A 121 15.20 -9.78 22.18
N ASN A 122 16.40 -9.24 22.39
CA ASN A 122 17.25 -9.64 23.50
C ASN A 122 17.33 -8.44 24.46
N GLU A 123 17.22 -8.76 25.73
CA GLU A 123 17.00 -7.88 26.87
C GLU A 123 17.92 -6.65 26.87
N ASN A 124 17.35 -5.49 26.54
CA ASN A 124 17.80 -4.16 26.97
C ASN A 124 16.73 -3.14 26.59
N ILE A 125 15.87 -2.80 27.55
CA ILE A 125 14.82 -1.77 27.47
C ILE A 125 15.43 -0.33 27.42
N GLY A 126 16.62 -0.18 26.84
CA GLY A 126 17.40 1.07 26.83
C GLY A 126 17.62 1.70 25.46
N ASN A 127 17.38 1.01 24.34
CA ASN A 127 17.72 1.55 23.01
C ASN A 127 16.78 1.06 21.91
N ILE A 128 15.49 1.41 22.01
CA ILE A 128 14.62 1.38 20.84
C ILE A 128 14.98 2.62 20.01
N LYS A 129 15.88 2.47 19.05
CA LYS A 129 16.04 3.43 17.95
C LYS A 129 14.76 3.36 17.11
N TYR A 130 13.69 3.98 17.62
CA TYR A 130 12.51 4.26 16.81
C TYR A 130 12.97 4.96 15.54
N HIS A 131 12.39 4.62 14.40
CA HIS A 131 12.55 5.39 13.17
C HIS A 131 11.84 6.75 13.32
N TYR A 132 12.29 7.59 14.26
CA TYR A 132 11.75 8.93 14.51
C TYR A 132 11.70 9.75 13.22
N ASN A 133 12.64 9.51 12.30
CA ASN A 133 12.68 10.12 10.97
C ASN A 133 11.40 9.90 10.14
N LYS A 134 10.77 8.71 10.21
CA LYS A 134 9.55 8.44 9.43
C LYS A 134 8.35 9.20 10.00
N LEU A 135 8.14 9.09 11.31
CA LEU A 135 7.04 9.77 11.99
C LEU A 135 7.19 11.29 11.91
N ALA A 136 8.40 11.81 12.11
CA ALA A 136 8.72 13.22 11.94
C ALA A 136 8.45 13.70 10.51
N SER A 137 8.80 12.91 9.48
CA SER A 137 8.51 13.27 8.09
C SER A 137 7.01 13.33 7.78
N ALA A 138 6.21 12.42 8.35
CA ALA A 138 4.76 12.42 8.20
C ALA A 138 4.11 13.62 8.92
N ILE A 139 4.55 13.93 10.15
CA ILE A 139 4.08 15.09 10.92
C ILE A 139 4.43 16.39 10.19
N LEU A 140 5.66 16.52 9.69
CA LEU A 140 6.11 17.68 8.92
C LEU A 140 5.26 17.87 7.65
N LEU A 141 5.04 16.79 6.89
CA LEU A 141 4.23 16.83 5.67
C LEU A 141 2.78 17.23 5.96
N PHE A 142 2.21 16.70 7.05
CA PHE A 142 0.86 17.08 7.50
C PHE A 142 0.78 18.57 7.85
N ILE A 143 1.75 19.08 8.60
CA ILE A 143 1.83 20.51 8.97
C ILE A 143 1.92 21.37 7.70
N LEU A 144 2.78 21.01 6.74
CA LEU A 144 2.93 21.71 5.46
C LEU A 144 1.60 21.75 4.68
N CYS A 145 0.91 20.61 4.55
CA CYS A 145 -0.39 20.54 3.86
C CYS A 145 -1.44 21.39 4.57
N ALA A 146 -1.49 21.35 5.90
CA ALA A 146 -2.43 22.13 6.71
C ALA A 146 -2.17 23.64 6.60
N ILE A 147 -0.90 24.06 6.55
CA ILE A 147 -0.52 25.46 6.34
C ILE A 147 -0.95 25.90 4.95
N VAL A 148 -0.63 25.14 3.90
CA VAL A 148 -0.97 25.52 2.51
C VAL A 148 -2.47 25.61 2.29
N CYS A 149 -3.25 24.66 2.81
CA CYS A 149 -4.72 24.67 2.77
C CYS A 149 -5.33 25.90 3.46
N ARG A 150 -4.70 26.43 4.53
CA ARG A 150 -5.17 27.64 5.23
C ARG A 150 -4.65 28.94 4.63
N LEU A 151 -3.41 28.95 4.15
CA LEU A 151 -2.72 30.16 3.69
C LEU A 151 -3.11 30.54 2.26
N ILE A 152 -3.37 29.55 1.40
CA ILE A 152 -3.68 29.76 -0.01
C ILE A 152 -5.16 29.44 -0.25
N PRO A 153 -6.01 30.41 -0.59
CA PRO A 153 -7.45 30.19 -0.81
C PRO A 153 -7.72 29.55 -2.19
N TYR A 154 -7.25 28.33 -2.38
CA TYR A 154 -7.51 27.54 -3.60
C TYR A 154 -8.79 26.71 -3.47
N ASN A 155 -9.41 26.38 -4.60
CA ASN A 155 -10.63 25.58 -4.63
C ASN A 155 -10.30 24.07 -4.63
N GLU A 156 -10.37 23.44 -3.46
CA GLU A 156 -10.10 22.01 -3.28
C GLU A 156 -10.93 21.13 -4.25
N MET A 157 -12.22 21.42 -4.43
CA MET A 157 -13.10 20.65 -5.30
C MET A 157 -12.69 20.69 -6.77
N ARG A 158 -12.20 21.84 -7.25
CA ARG A 158 -11.70 21.94 -8.63
C ARG A 158 -10.41 21.13 -8.80
N MET A 159 -9.54 21.14 -7.80
CA MET A 159 -8.31 20.34 -7.85
C MET A 159 -8.61 18.84 -7.78
N THR A 160 -9.55 18.41 -6.94
CA THR A 160 -9.96 17.00 -6.88
C THR A 160 -10.77 16.54 -8.09
N ALA A 161 -11.54 17.43 -8.74
CA ALA A 161 -12.21 17.11 -10.00
C ALA A 161 -11.23 16.71 -11.11
N ALA A 162 -10.00 17.27 -11.09
CA ALA A 162 -8.94 16.87 -12.00
C ALA A 162 -8.46 15.43 -11.76
N ILE A 163 -8.65 14.90 -10.54
CA ILE A 163 -8.32 13.53 -10.13
C ILE A 163 -9.39 12.53 -10.55
N ASP A 164 -10.65 12.92 -10.72
CA ASP A 164 -11.67 11.98 -11.22
C ASP A 164 -11.77 11.99 -12.74
N ASN A 165 -11.81 13.18 -13.33
CA ASN A 165 -12.18 13.32 -14.74
C ASN A 165 -10.97 13.29 -15.68
N GLU A 166 -9.79 13.70 -15.20
CA GLU A 166 -8.68 14.08 -16.08
C GLU A 166 -7.29 13.69 -15.51
N LEU A 167 -7.19 12.55 -14.80
CA LEU A 167 -5.92 12.06 -14.22
C LEU A 167 -4.77 12.03 -15.22
N TRP A 168 -5.03 11.48 -16.39
CA TRP A 168 -4.02 11.30 -17.43
C TRP A 168 -3.54 12.65 -17.98
N LYS A 169 -4.43 13.65 -18.10
CA LYS A 169 -4.04 15.01 -18.48
C LYS A 169 -3.20 15.64 -17.38
N SER A 170 -3.61 15.50 -16.12
CA SER A 170 -2.85 16.02 -14.98
C SER A 170 -1.43 15.43 -14.94
N LEU A 171 -1.27 14.13 -15.24
CA LEU A 171 0.06 13.53 -15.39
C LEU A 171 0.87 14.16 -16.53
N ILE A 172 0.27 14.34 -17.71
CA ILE A 172 0.95 14.98 -18.86
C ILE A 172 1.41 16.40 -18.50
N TYR A 173 0.54 17.23 -17.92
CA TYR A 173 0.92 18.57 -17.48
C TYR A 173 2.05 18.56 -16.45
N GLY A 174 2.02 17.59 -15.53
CA GLY A 174 3.10 17.35 -14.57
C GLY A 174 4.44 17.05 -15.24
N TYR A 175 4.47 16.11 -16.17
CA TYR A 175 5.69 15.76 -16.91
C TYR A 175 6.19 16.90 -17.80
N CYS A 176 5.29 17.58 -18.52
CA CYS A 176 5.65 18.76 -19.30
C CYS A 176 6.28 19.84 -18.43
N PHE A 177 5.73 20.07 -17.22
CA PHE A 177 6.29 21.03 -16.28
C PHE A 177 7.64 20.59 -15.73
N ILE A 178 7.84 19.31 -15.43
CA ILE A 178 9.14 18.78 -14.97
C ILE A 178 10.21 18.99 -16.04
N ILE A 179 9.91 18.68 -17.30
CA ILE A 179 10.83 18.91 -18.43
C ILE A 179 11.12 20.41 -18.57
N PHE A 180 10.10 21.26 -18.47
CA PHE A 180 10.25 22.71 -18.52
C PHE A 180 11.15 23.24 -17.39
N ILE A 181 10.94 22.80 -16.15
CA ILE A 181 11.76 23.17 -15.00
C ILE A 181 13.19 22.68 -15.14
N PHE A 182 13.41 21.46 -15.64
CA PHE A 182 14.75 20.95 -15.88
C PHE A 182 15.49 21.81 -16.92
N MET A 183 14.81 22.18 -18.01
CA MET A 183 15.37 23.07 -19.03
C MET A 183 15.66 24.48 -18.47
N LEU A 184 14.76 25.00 -17.64
CA LEU A 184 14.91 26.28 -16.95
C LEU A 184 16.14 26.27 -16.01
N PHE A 185 16.36 25.17 -15.26
CA PHE A 185 17.55 25.03 -14.42
C PHE A 185 18.85 25.03 -15.21
N ILE A 186 18.90 24.36 -16.37
CA ILE A 186 20.08 24.39 -17.24
C ILE A 186 20.40 25.84 -17.66
N ILE A 187 19.39 26.61 -18.06
CA ILE A 187 19.56 28.02 -18.45
C ILE A 187 20.03 28.87 -17.26
N LEU A 188 19.46 28.66 -16.07
CA LEU A 188 19.82 29.36 -14.85
C LEU A 188 21.27 29.09 -14.43
N LEU A 189 21.79 27.88 -14.66
CA LEU A 189 23.16 27.51 -14.30
C LEU A 189 24.22 28.29 -15.10
N PHE A 190 23.91 28.71 -16.33
CA PHE A 190 24.82 29.53 -17.15
C PHE A 190 24.78 31.02 -16.81
N SER A 191 23.90 31.45 -15.91
CA SER A 191 23.72 32.85 -15.54
C SER A 191 24.17 33.10 -14.11
N ILE A 192 25.03 34.11 -13.90
CA ILE A 192 25.43 34.58 -12.56
C ILE A 192 24.18 35.04 -11.77
N ILE A 193 23.26 35.73 -12.45
CA ILE A 193 21.96 36.11 -11.89
C ILE A 193 21.11 34.85 -11.64
N GLY A 194 21.20 33.86 -12.53
CA GLY A 194 20.40 32.63 -12.44
C GLY A 194 20.63 31.84 -11.16
N ILE A 195 21.87 31.78 -10.65
CA ILE A 195 22.19 31.10 -9.39
C ILE A 195 21.37 31.67 -8.21
N ILE A 196 21.12 32.98 -8.19
CA ILE A 196 20.30 33.65 -7.17
C ILE A 196 18.81 33.28 -7.32
N PHE A 197 18.35 33.02 -8.54
CA PHE A 197 16.96 32.65 -8.82
C PHE A 197 16.65 31.16 -8.57
N ILE A 198 17.65 30.27 -8.61
CA ILE A 198 17.49 28.83 -8.31
C ILE A 198 16.70 28.56 -7.02
N PRO A 199 17.05 29.12 -5.85
CA PRO A 199 16.30 28.87 -4.62
C PRO A 199 14.86 29.40 -4.69
N ILE A 200 14.63 30.53 -5.38
CA ILE A 200 13.29 31.12 -5.53
C ILE A 200 12.40 30.19 -6.37
N VAL A 201 12.92 29.71 -7.49
CA VAL A 201 12.22 28.74 -8.35
C VAL A 201 11.97 27.44 -7.60
N ALA A 202 12.95 26.93 -6.85
CA ALA A 202 12.80 25.72 -6.05
C ALA A 202 11.69 25.84 -5.01
N ILE A 203 11.61 26.97 -4.29
CA ILE A 203 10.52 27.24 -3.34
C ILE A 203 9.18 27.30 -4.05
N ALA A 204 9.10 27.98 -5.20
CA ALA A 204 7.86 28.04 -5.98
C ALA A 204 7.39 26.64 -6.40
N VAL A 205 8.26 25.82 -6.98
CA VAL A 205 7.96 24.43 -7.36
C VAL A 205 7.54 23.61 -6.14
N PHE A 206 8.19 23.80 -4.99
CA PHE A 206 7.85 23.12 -3.74
C PHE A 206 6.44 23.47 -3.26
N VAL A 207 6.04 24.74 -3.31
CA VAL A 207 4.67 25.16 -2.95
C VAL A 207 3.65 24.53 -3.90
N ILE A 208 3.91 24.55 -5.21
CA ILE A 208 3.04 23.90 -6.23
C ILE A 208 2.87 22.42 -5.90
N PHE A 209 3.98 21.73 -5.61
CA PHE A 209 3.96 20.31 -5.24
C PHE A 209 3.09 20.06 -4.00
N ILE A 210 3.26 20.83 -2.92
CA ILE A 210 2.46 20.66 -1.70
C ILE A 210 0.97 20.92 -1.96
N MET A 211 0.61 21.90 -2.80
CA MET A 211 -0.79 22.17 -3.16
C MET A 211 -1.47 20.96 -3.83
N GLY A 212 -0.82 20.37 -4.84
CA GLY A 212 -1.42 19.21 -5.51
C GLY A 212 -1.34 17.95 -4.66
N PHE A 213 -0.28 17.77 -3.88
CA PHE A 213 -0.19 16.66 -2.92
C PHE A 213 -1.31 16.72 -1.87
N THR A 214 -1.61 17.92 -1.37
CA THR A 214 -2.74 18.15 -0.45
C THR A 214 -4.07 17.74 -1.10
N SER A 215 -4.24 18.03 -2.39
CA SER A 215 -5.45 17.66 -3.14
C SER A 215 -5.60 16.14 -3.30
N ILE A 216 -4.50 15.42 -3.52
CA ILE A 216 -4.49 13.95 -3.53
C ILE A 216 -4.88 13.39 -2.16
N CYS A 217 -4.31 13.95 -1.07
CA CYS A 217 -4.61 13.52 0.29
C CYS A 217 -6.08 13.78 0.65
N LEU A 218 -6.62 14.95 0.30
CA LEU A 218 -8.02 15.29 0.47
C LEU A 218 -8.94 14.30 -0.26
N TYR A 219 -8.62 14.00 -1.53
CA TYR A 219 -9.36 13.07 -2.35
C TYR A 219 -9.44 11.68 -1.70
N ILE A 220 -8.29 11.12 -1.34
CA ILE A 220 -8.17 9.81 -0.71
C ILE A 220 -8.91 9.80 0.63
N GLY A 221 -8.66 10.80 1.48
CA GLY A 221 -9.29 10.91 2.79
C GLY A 221 -10.80 10.98 2.74
N LYS A 222 -11.37 11.77 1.81
CA LYS A 222 -12.83 11.87 1.64
C LYS A 222 -13.45 10.60 1.09
N ARG A 223 -12.72 9.87 0.25
CA ARG A 223 -13.15 8.57 -0.26
C ARG A 223 -13.25 7.51 0.85
N PHE A 224 -12.36 7.56 1.85
CA PHE A 224 -12.39 6.65 3.00
C PHE A 224 -13.37 7.07 4.11
N LEU A 225 -13.39 8.35 4.49
CA LEU A 225 -14.15 8.82 5.66
C LEU A 225 -15.64 9.07 5.41
N LYS A 226 -16.08 8.99 4.14
CA LYS A 226 -17.35 9.55 3.65
C LYS A 226 -17.39 11.08 3.89
N SER A 227 -17.89 11.83 2.93
CA SER A 227 -17.87 13.32 2.78
C SER A 227 -18.17 14.21 4.01
N LYS A 228 -18.69 13.68 5.13
CA LYS A 228 -19.14 14.48 6.30
C LYS A 228 -18.02 15.01 7.20
N MET A 229 -16.79 14.51 7.07
CA MET A 229 -15.66 14.92 7.92
C MET A 229 -14.99 16.21 7.42
N SER A 230 -14.40 16.98 8.35
CA SER A 230 -13.72 18.23 8.02
C SER A 230 -12.52 18.01 7.07
N PRO A 231 -12.20 18.96 6.17
CA PRO A 231 -11.11 18.82 5.20
C PRO A 231 -9.76 18.45 5.83
N THR A 232 -9.45 19.01 7.00
CA THR A 232 -8.21 18.71 7.75
C THR A 232 -8.12 17.26 8.21
N ILE A 233 -9.23 16.65 8.63
CA ILE A 233 -9.25 15.23 9.02
C ILE A 233 -9.06 14.35 7.79
N SER A 234 -9.65 14.72 6.65
CA SER A 234 -9.42 14.02 5.38
C SER A 234 -7.94 14.09 4.95
N ILE A 235 -7.28 15.24 5.08
CA ILE A 235 -5.83 15.36 4.80
C ILE A 235 -5.03 14.43 5.71
N ALA A 236 -5.34 14.38 7.01
CA ALA A 236 -4.64 13.52 7.96
C ALA A 236 -4.74 12.04 7.56
N VAL A 237 -5.94 11.58 7.18
CA VAL A 237 -6.15 10.21 6.70
C VAL A 237 -5.44 9.96 5.37
N GLY A 238 -5.46 10.91 4.44
CA GLY A 238 -4.72 10.82 3.17
C GLY A 238 -3.21 10.70 3.38
N VAL A 239 -2.62 11.49 4.27
CA VAL A 239 -1.19 11.43 4.63
C VAL A 239 -0.85 10.10 5.29
N ALA A 240 -1.68 9.61 6.21
CA ALA A 240 -1.50 8.30 6.83
C ALA A 240 -1.55 7.17 5.79
N PHE A 241 -2.48 7.25 4.83
CA PHE A 241 -2.59 6.28 3.74
C PHE A 241 -1.38 6.32 2.80
N TYR A 242 -0.89 7.52 2.47
CA TYR A 242 0.35 7.69 1.69
C TYR A 242 1.55 7.05 2.40
N GLU A 243 1.69 7.25 3.71
CA GLU A 243 2.80 6.68 4.48
C GLU A 243 2.70 5.15 4.59
N LEU A 244 1.47 4.61 4.66
CA LEU A 244 1.24 3.17 4.56
C LEU A 244 1.65 2.62 3.19
N ILE A 245 1.25 3.27 2.08
CA ILE A 245 1.67 2.87 0.73
C ILE A 245 3.20 2.86 0.63
N LYS A 246 3.84 3.93 1.09
CA LYS A 246 5.30 4.06 1.10
C LYS A 246 5.97 2.98 1.96
N SER A 247 5.33 2.54 3.04
CA SER A 247 5.86 1.49 3.93
C SER A 247 5.62 0.07 3.43
N VAL A 248 4.54 -0.19 2.67
CA VAL A 248 4.19 -1.52 2.15
C VAL A 248 5.04 -1.90 0.94
N ILE A 249 5.53 -0.92 0.17
CA ILE A 249 6.33 -1.19 -1.03
C ILE A 249 7.76 -1.56 -0.61
N PHE A 250 7.96 -2.87 -0.40
CA PHE A 250 8.99 -3.51 0.42
C PHE A 250 10.46 -3.41 -0.07
N LEU A 251 10.78 -2.77 -1.20
CA LEU A 251 12.10 -2.89 -1.87
C LEU A 251 12.50 -1.66 -2.72
N ASN A 252 12.53 -0.44 -2.16
CA ASN A 252 12.81 0.82 -2.90
C ASN A 252 11.87 1.15 -4.09
N LEU A 253 10.98 0.22 -4.51
CA LEU A 253 9.94 0.47 -5.50
C LEU A 253 9.00 1.61 -5.07
N GLY A 254 8.88 1.88 -3.77
CA GLY A 254 8.04 2.96 -3.25
C GLY A 254 8.56 4.33 -3.67
N HIS A 255 9.89 4.49 -3.74
CA HIS A 255 10.52 5.71 -4.22
C HIS A 255 10.29 5.90 -5.72
N ILE A 256 10.42 4.83 -6.51
CA ILE A 256 10.19 4.86 -7.96
C ILE A 256 8.72 5.19 -8.26
N PHE A 257 7.78 4.53 -7.57
CA PHE A 257 6.36 4.81 -7.71
C PHE A 257 6.02 6.26 -7.35
N ASN A 258 6.58 6.75 -6.24
CA ASN A 258 6.40 8.14 -5.82
C ASN A 258 6.95 9.13 -6.86
N MET A 259 8.14 8.85 -7.41
CA MET A 259 8.79 9.70 -8.41
C MET A 259 8.08 9.67 -9.77
N LEU A 260 7.54 8.52 -10.19
CA LEU A 260 6.93 8.33 -11.51
C LEU A 260 5.44 8.72 -11.53
N PHE A 261 4.71 8.54 -10.44
CA PHE A 261 3.27 8.79 -10.43
C PHE A 261 2.89 9.94 -9.51
N ILE A 262 3.27 9.88 -8.23
CA ILE A 262 2.78 10.84 -7.23
C ILE A 262 3.36 12.23 -7.46
N PHE A 263 4.65 12.35 -7.74
CA PHE A 263 5.31 13.64 -7.92
C PHE A 263 4.80 14.40 -9.16
N PRO A 264 4.78 13.82 -10.38
CA PRO A 264 4.24 14.51 -11.56
C PRO A 264 2.75 14.84 -11.39
N LEU A 265 1.97 13.95 -10.78
CA LEU A 265 0.55 14.18 -10.55
C LEU A 265 0.31 15.32 -9.54
N SER A 266 1.13 15.39 -8.48
CA SER A 266 1.08 16.49 -7.50
C SER A 266 1.42 17.84 -8.11
N VAL A 267 2.31 17.90 -9.09
CA VAL A 267 2.64 19.15 -9.77
C VAL A 267 1.62 19.50 -10.87
N GLY A 268 1.10 18.47 -11.55
CA GLY A 268 0.18 18.62 -12.67
C GLY A 268 -1.24 19.05 -12.27
N ILE A 269 -1.76 18.59 -11.12
CA ILE A 269 -3.11 18.95 -10.65
C ILE A 269 -3.27 20.48 -10.51
N PRO A 270 -2.38 21.21 -9.79
CA PRO A 270 -2.47 22.66 -9.70
C PRO A 270 -2.42 23.34 -11.06
N ILE A 271 -1.54 22.92 -11.96
CA ILE A 271 -1.38 23.54 -13.29
C ILE A 271 -2.64 23.35 -14.13
N MET A 272 -3.14 22.11 -14.20
CA MET A 272 -4.32 21.75 -14.97
C MET A 272 -5.58 22.47 -14.45
N SER A 273 -5.73 22.53 -13.12
CA SER A 273 -6.85 23.21 -12.47
C SER A 273 -6.68 24.73 -12.38
N LYS A 274 -5.62 25.31 -12.97
CA LYS A 274 -5.26 26.73 -12.89
C LYS A 274 -5.21 27.24 -11.45
N PHE A 275 -4.53 26.50 -10.58
CA PHE A 275 -4.41 26.69 -9.14
C PHE A 275 -5.76 26.69 -8.41
N GLY A 276 -6.75 25.97 -8.96
CA GLY A 276 -8.12 25.96 -8.48
C GLY A 276 -8.86 27.29 -8.70
N SER A 277 -8.27 28.20 -9.48
CA SER A 277 -8.67 29.59 -9.74
C SER A 277 -9.52 30.21 -8.63
N PHE A 278 -8.81 30.46 -7.53
CA PHE A 278 -9.06 31.38 -6.42
C PHE A 278 -10.53 31.76 -6.15
N ARG A 279 -11.05 31.20 -5.05
CA ARG A 279 -12.35 31.61 -4.48
C ARG A 279 -12.22 32.98 -3.80
N PRO A 280 -13.31 33.76 -3.69
CA PRO A 280 -13.35 34.89 -2.76
C PRO A 280 -13.13 34.37 -1.32
N TRP A 281 -12.48 35.18 -0.47
CA TRP A 281 -11.97 34.83 0.87
C TRP A 281 -13.01 34.31 1.89
N ARG A 282 -14.29 34.18 1.50
CA ARG A 282 -15.40 33.75 2.36
C ARG A 282 -15.58 32.23 2.22
N MET A 283 -15.29 31.48 3.28
CA MET A 283 -15.45 30.02 3.34
C MET A 283 -16.94 29.65 3.25
N ALA A 284 -17.37 29.07 2.13
CA ALA A 284 -18.65 28.37 2.05
C ALA A 284 -18.52 27.00 2.76
N ASN A 285 -19.59 26.55 3.43
CA ASN A 285 -19.61 25.27 4.16
C ASN A 285 -19.30 24.10 3.23
N THR A 286 -18.04 23.67 3.23
CA THR A 286 -17.54 22.68 2.26
C THR A 286 -18.19 21.30 2.40
N THR A 287 -18.69 20.91 3.57
CA THR A 287 -19.17 19.53 3.83
C THR A 287 -20.35 19.11 2.98
N ASP A 288 -21.22 20.04 2.59
CA ASP A 288 -22.40 19.73 1.78
C ASP A 288 -22.03 19.54 0.31
N ASP A 289 -21.11 20.36 -0.23
CA ASP A 289 -20.68 20.29 -1.63
C ASP A 289 -20.01 18.93 -1.99
N TRP A 290 -19.31 18.28 -1.05
CA TRP A 290 -18.66 16.98 -1.30
C TRP A 290 -19.64 15.80 -1.35
N ASN A 291 -20.84 15.94 -0.78
CA ASN A 291 -21.86 14.90 -0.88
C ASN A 291 -22.43 14.80 -2.30
N ASP A 292 -22.53 15.92 -3.01
CA ASP A 292 -23.07 15.97 -4.35
C ASP A 292 -22.01 15.69 -5.42
N PHE A 293 -20.74 16.00 -5.14
CA PHE A 293 -19.61 15.71 -6.02
C PHE A 293 -19.52 14.22 -6.44
N TRP A 294 -19.87 13.28 -5.56
CA TRP A 294 -19.78 11.83 -5.82
C TRP A 294 -21.07 11.19 -6.34
N LYS A 295 -22.15 11.96 -6.50
CA LYS A 295 -23.45 11.44 -6.97
C LYS A 295 -23.57 11.42 -8.50
N HIS A 296 -22.54 11.85 -9.23
CA HIS A 296 -22.54 11.95 -10.69
C HIS A 296 -21.38 11.18 -11.32
#